data_AF-A0A847H2X3-F1
#
_entry.id   AF-A0A847H2X3-F1
#
_cell.length_a   1.000
_cell.length_b   1.000
_cell.length_c   1.000
_cell.angle_alpha   90.00
_cell.angle_beta   90.00
_cell.angle_gamma   90.00
#
_symmetry.space_group_name_H-M   'P 1'
#
loop_
_entity.id
_entity.type
_entity.pdbx_description
1 polymer ?
#
loop_
_entity_poly.entity_id
_entity_poly.type
_entity_poly.pdbx_seq_one_letter_code
_entity_poly.pdbx_strand_id
1 'polypeptide(L)'
;SILIFRETPLNVDGMLQKADNYAHKGQIALALEEYNKIVRLFPNNYDVHLRLAQIYITVNEPDKAKIEYIRAIRLGHKLRYEANIALAELYVKENHYDIAEHLIKLLSDNPRPDARKKIGDFYYDWAESLKNGDRLEAIRKFKEAVKYFEVANSRMSQNAINQIVRLYGDISDTLLENNEINNAVEILKISLEYKDSALSHYKLAKIYEKHFTMDKALTEYEAAYKLNPHLGSYNSYKQLMMKKAQILAEHGDKVGADFYRMKAKKIDSAVEVPTFTSKKLLFSLIATRVNEDIDRDVLIPGIIFKLTNISKNALTDVKAKVVFLNGGKPFSTKIVTIASDESPLEGDKATSDISVYSDEPVKYVLDDHDLMVQVFLSQSDSSEWKLFKNIKIERNRKSGVTAK
;
A
#
# COMPACT_ATOMS: atom_id res chain seq x y z
N SER A 1 -29.80 27.61 76.14
CA SER A 1 -28.85 27.29 75.06
C SER A 1 -29.57 27.34 73.73
N ILE A 2 -29.66 28.53 73.13
CA ILE A 2 -30.16 28.66 71.76
C ILE A 2 -28.95 28.38 70.87
N LEU A 3 -28.86 27.15 70.38
CA LEU A 3 -27.89 26.72 69.39
C LEU A 3 -28.27 27.38 68.06
N ILE A 4 -27.76 28.59 67.84
CA ILE A 4 -27.71 29.19 66.52
C ILE A 4 -26.67 28.41 65.74
N PHE A 5 -27.10 27.38 65.01
CA PHE A 5 -26.35 26.88 63.86
C PHE A 5 -26.30 28.03 62.85
N ARG A 6 -25.28 28.88 62.95
CA ARG A 6 -24.87 29.74 61.84
C ARG A 6 -24.36 28.79 60.76
N GLU A 7 -25.25 28.33 59.89
CA GLU A 7 -24.84 27.88 58.56
C GLU A 7 -24.00 29.02 57.99
N THR A 8 -22.69 28.80 57.87
CA THR A 8 -21.81 29.62 57.04
C THR A 8 -22.55 29.93 55.74
N PRO A 9 -22.59 31.19 55.25
CA PRO A 9 -23.25 31.48 53.98
C PRO A 9 -22.66 30.52 52.95
N LEU A 10 -23.48 29.54 52.53
CA LEU A 10 -23.02 28.46 51.68
C LEU A 10 -22.66 29.12 50.34
N ASN A 11 -21.35 29.29 50.10
CA ASN A 11 -20.86 29.69 48.79
C ASN A 11 -21.46 28.73 47.76
N VAL A 12 -21.86 29.25 46.60
CA VAL A 12 -22.53 28.50 45.52
C VAL A 12 -21.81 27.18 45.21
N ASP A 13 -20.48 27.16 45.30
CA ASP A 13 -19.66 25.94 45.12
C ASP A 13 -20.00 24.83 46.11
N GLY A 14 -20.19 25.15 47.39
CA GLY A 14 -20.57 24.16 48.42
C GLY A 14 -21.99 23.65 48.22
N MET A 15 -22.90 24.51 47.75
CA MET A 15 -24.26 24.08 47.40
C MET A 15 -24.26 23.15 46.19
N LEU A 16 -23.48 23.48 45.16
CA LEU A 16 -23.31 22.66 43.97
C LEU A 16 -22.74 21.28 44.35
N GLN A 17 -21.70 21.23 45.18
CA GLN A 17 -21.14 19.96 45.68
C GLN A 17 -22.17 19.11 46.42
N LYS A 18 -23.04 19.73 47.24
CA LYS A 18 -24.13 19.02 47.91
C LYS A 18 -25.12 18.42 46.90
N ALA A 19 -25.56 19.22 45.93
CA ALA A 19 -26.48 18.79 44.88
C ALA A 19 -25.88 17.68 44.00
N ASP A 20 -24.61 17.83 43.61
CA ASP A 20 -23.82 16.82 42.91
C ASP A 20 -23.77 15.51 43.70
N ASN A 21 -23.48 15.56 45.00
CA ASN A 21 -23.42 14.38 45.85
C ASN A 21 -24.76 13.63 45.92
N TYR A 22 -25.88 14.35 45.96
CA TYR A 22 -27.20 13.71 45.86
C TYR A 22 -27.40 13.05 44.49
N ALA A 23 -27.03 13.71 43.40
CA ALA A 23 -27.13 13.16 42.06
C ALA A 23 -26.29 11.89 41.88
N HIS A 24 -25.03 11.90 42.33
CA HIS A 24 -24.14 10.74 42.26
C HIS A 24 -24.63 9.54 43.07
N LYS A 25 -25.37 9.78 44.17
CA LYS A 25 -26.02 8.74 44.98
C LYS A 25 -27.35 8.24 44.39
N GLY A 26 -27.77 8.74 43.23
CA GLY A 26 -29.06 8.42 42.63
C GLY A 26 -30.26 9.04 43.35
N GLN A 27 -30.01 9.96 44.30
CA GLN A 27 -31.05 10.67 45.04
C GLN A 27 -31.56 11.87 44.22
N ILE A 28 -32.13 11.59 43.05
CA ILE A 28 -32.42 12.58 42.01
C ILE A 28 -33.40 13.65 42.48
N ALA A 29 -34.42 13.30 43.28
CA ALA A 29 -35.37 14.26 43.82
C ALA A 29 -34.70 15.31 44.73
N LEU A 30 -33.78 14.87 45.61
CA LEU A 30 -33.01 15.76 46.48
C LEU A 30 -32.01 16.60 45.69
N ALA A 31 -31.40 16.03 44.66
CA ALA A 31 -30.52 16.78 43.76
C ALA A 31 -31.28 17.91 43.05
N LEU A 32 -32.46 17.61 42.48
CA LEU A 32 -33.32 18.60 41.84
C LEU A 32 -33.75 19.69 42.82
N GLU A 33 -34.10 19.35 44.06
CA GLU A 33 -34.46 20.33 45.08
C GLU A 33 -33.30 21.30 45.36
N GLU A 34 -32.09 20.77 45.59
CA GLU A 34 -30.91 21.58 45.85
C GLU A 34 -30.50 22.42 44.64
N TYR A 35 -30.51 21.86 43.43
CA TYR A 35 -30.24 22.65 42.22
C TYR A 35 -31.25 23.79 42.02
N ASN A 36 -32.55 23.53 42.22
CA ASN A 36 -33.58 24.58 42.13
C ASN A 36 -33.44 25.63 43.23
N LYS A 37 -32.95 25.26 44.43
CA LYS A 37 -32.57 26.21 45.47
C LYS A 37 -31.43 27.10 45.01
N ILE A 38 -30.39 26.54 44.39
CA ILE A 38 -29.25 27.28 43.85
C ILE A 38 -29.68 28.22 42.73
N VAL A 39 -30.52 27.78 41.78
CA VAL A 39 -31.04 28.64 40.70
C VAL A 39 -31.80 29.85 41.26
N ARG A 40 -32.58 29.68 42.34
CA ARG A 40 -33.29 30.80 42.99
C ARG A 40 -32.36 31.80 43.66
N LEU A 41 -31.27 31.33 44.27
CA LEU A 41 -30.33 32.18 45.00
C LEU A 41 -29.27 32.81 44.08
N PHE A 42 -28.88 32.10 43.01
CA PHE A 42 -27.82 32.46 42.09
C PHE A 42 -28.28 32.28 40.63
N PRO A 43 -29.25 33.08 40.15
CA PRO A 43 -29.87 32.90 38.82
C PRO A 43 -28.93 33.17 37.63
N ASN A 44 -27.73 33.72 37.88
CA ASN A 44 -26.73 33.99 36.85
C ASN A 44 -25.51 33.04 36.96
N ASN A 45 -25.66 31.90 37.64
CA ASN A 45 -24.59 30.91 37.75
C ASN A 45 -24.68 29.90 36.58
N TYR A 46 -23.65 29.80 35.75
CA TYR A 46 -23.64 28.88 34.61
C TYR A 46 -23.68 27.40 35.05
N ASP A 47 -22.91 27.06 36.08
CA ASP A 47 -22.70 25.66 36.50
C ASP A 47 -23.99 25.02 37.03
N VAL A 48 -24.83 25.78 37.75
CA VAL A 48 -26.13 25.28 38.20
C VAL A 48 -27.08 25.00 37.03
N HIS A 49 -27.16 25.90 36.04
CA HIS A 49 -28.03 25.71 34.88
C HIS A 49 -27.56 24.52 34.03
N LEU A 50 -26.24 24.38 33.81
CA LEU A 50 -25.68 23.23 33.11
C LEU A 50 -26.00 21.91 33.82
N ARG A 51 -25.74 21.82 35.14
CA ARG A 51 -25.98 20.60 35.92
C ARG A 51 -27.47 20.27 36.03
N LEU A 52 -28.32 21.27 36.23
CA LEU A 52 -29.77 21.07 36.28
C LEU A 52 -30.30 20.54 34.95
N ALA A 53 -29.80 21.07 33.81
CA ALA A 53 -30.13 20.54 32.49
C ALA A 53 -29.72 19.07 32.34
N GLN A 54 -28.51 18.71 32.78
CA GLN A 54 -28.03 17.32 32.75
C GLN A 54 -28.92 16.39 33.59
N ILE A 55 -29.34 16.82 34.79
CA ILE A 55 -30.29 16.05 35.60
C ILE A 55 -31.63 15.89 34.88
N TYR A 56 -32.14 16.93 34.23
CA TYR A 56 -33.37 16.82 33.44
C TYR A 56 -33.25 15.80 32.30
N ILE A 57 -32.08 15.68 31.66
CA ILE A 57 -31.82 14.58 30.71
C ILE A 57 -31.91 13.22 31.40
N THR A 58 -31.31 13.04 32.58
CA THR A 58 -31.34 11.74 33.29
C THR A 58 -32.74 11.30 33.68
N VAL A 59 -33.67 12.23 33.93
CA VAL A 59 -35.08 11.94 34.25
C VAL A 59 -35.99 11.97 33.03
N ASN A 60 -35.43 11.96 31.82
CA ASN A 60 -36.18 11.98 30.55
C ASN A 60 -37.12 13.19 30.41
N GLU A 61 -36.67 14.37 30.84
CA GLU A 61 -37.35 15.66 30.67
C GLU A 61 -36.55 16.61 29.74
N PRO A 62 -36.37 16.27 28.45
CA PRO A 62 -35.49 17.02 27.55
C PRO A 62 -35.92 18.48 27.32
N ASP A 63 -37.21 18.79 27.36
CA ASP A 63 -37.69 20.16 27.17
C ASP A 63 -37.28 21.09 28.31
N LYS A 64 -37.31 20.60 29.55
CA LYS A 64 -36.79 21.36 30.71
C LYS A 64 -35.27 21.51 30.62
N ALA A 65 -34.57 20.46 30.16
CA ALA A 65 -33.13 20.53 29.92
C ALA A 65 -32.76 21.61 28.90
N LYS A 66 -33.49 21.71 27.77
CA LYS A 66 -33.26 22.77 26.76
C LYS A 66 -33.38 24.17 27.36
N ILE A 67 -34.41 24.42 28.17
CA ILE A 67 -34.61 25.72 28.83
C ILE A 67 -33.39 26.08 29.68
N GLU A 68 -32.89 25.13 30.48
CA GLU A 68 -31.73 25.36 31.34
C GLU A 68 -30.41 25.51 30.54
N TYR A 69 -30.22 24.74 29.47
CA TYR A 69 -29.08 24.97 28.55
C TYR A 69 -29.14 26.36 27.90
N ILE A 70 -30.31 26.81 27.44
CA ILE A 70 -30.49 28.15 26.86
C ILE A 70 -30.16 29.23 27.90
N ARG A 71 -30.58 29.06 29.15
CA ARG A 71 -30.22 29.96 30.26
C ARG A 71 -28.71 30.00 30.45
N ALA A 72 -28.05 28.84 30.51
CA ALA A 72 -26.59 28.76 30.62
C ALA A 72 -25.87 29.47 29.45
N ILE A 73 -26.30 29.25 28.21
CA ILE A 73 -25.72 29.87 27.01
C ILE A 73 -25.88 31.40 27.02
N ARG A 74 -27.03 31.92 27.46
CA ARG A 74 -27.30 33.37 27.56
C ARG A 74 -26.36 34.12 28.52
N LEU A 75 -25.74 33.43 29.47
CA LEU A 75 -24.75 34.02 30.37
C LEU A 75 -23.44 34.38 29.66
N GLY A 76 -23.26 33.97 28.39
CA GLY A 76 -22.23 34.54 27.50
C GLY A 76 -20.81 34.05 27.74
N HIS A 77 -20.63 32.93 28.42
CA HIS A 77 -19.30 32.37 28.67
C HIS A 77 -18.70 31.72 27.41
N LYS A 78 -18.10 32.53 26.52
CA LYS A 78 -17.56 32.11 25.22
C LYS A 78 -16.59 30.91 25.26
N LEU A 79 -15.87 30.72 26.38
CA LEU A 79 -14.93 29.60 26.55
C LEU A 79 -15.60 28.29 27.02
N ARG A 80 -16.83 28.35 27.52
CA ARG A 80 -17.59 27.20 28.04
C ARG A 80 -18.49 26.66 26.93
N TYR A 81 -18.24 25.42 26.53
CA TYR A 81 -18.83 24.81 25.33
C TYR A 81 -19.91 23.77 25.65
N GLU A 82 -19.97 23.29 26.90
CA GLU A 82 -20.73 22.11 27.30
C GLU A 82 -22.23 22.27 27.04
N ALA A 83 -22.81 23.42 27.41
CA ALA A 83 -24.23 23.68 27.22
C ALA A 83 -24.62 23.78 25.73
N ASN A 84 -23.76 24.38 24.90
CA ASN A 84 -23.99 24.52 23.46
C ASN A 84 -23.96 23.16 22.76
N ILE A 85 -22.96 22.32 23.08
CA ILE A 85 -22.85 20.97 22.52
C ILE A 85 -24.03 20.10 22.96
N ALA A 86 -24.34 20.05 24.26
CA ALA A 86 -25.43 19.24 24.78
C ALA A 86 -26.81 19.66 24.20
N LEU A 87 -27.03 20.96 24.01
CA LEU A 87 -28.24 21.46 23.37
C LEU A 87 -28.27 21.10 21.87
N ALA A 88 -27.14 21.21 21.17
CA ALA A 88 -27.04 20.81 19.78
C ALA A 88 -27.31 19.30 19.58
N GLU A 89 -26.82 18.44 20.46
CA GLU A 89 -27.09 17.00 20.45
C GLU A 89 -28.58 16.67 20.56
N LEU A 90 -29.32 17.40 21.40
CA LEU A 90 -30.77 17.26 21.49
C LEU A 90 -31.45 17.65 20.18
N TYR A 91 -31.05 18.76 19.58
CA TYR A 91 -31.61 19.18 18.30
C TYR A 91 -31.27 18.24 17.15
N VAL A 92 -30.09 17.61 17.14
CA VAL A 92 -29.77 16.54 16.18
C VAL A 92 -30.72 15.35 16.33
N LYS A 93 -30.99 14.89 17.57
CA LYS A 93 -31.94 13.80 17.83
C LYS A 93 -33.36 14.11 17.37
N GLU A 94 -33.73 15.39 17.35
CA GLU A 94 -35.02 15.89 16.89
C GLU A 94 -35.03 16.25 15.40
N ASN A 95 -33.93 16.01 14.67
CA ASN A 95 -33.74 16.37 13.27
C ASN A 95 -33.75 17.89 12.98
N HIS A 96 -33.57 18.72 14.00
CA HIS A 96 -33.41 20.18 13.89
C HIS A 96 -31.95 20.56 13.62
N TYR A 97 -31.46 20.14 12.46
CA TYR A 97 -30.06 20.22 12.06
C TYR A 97 -29.52 21.64 11.90
N ASP A 98 -30.37 22.56 11.44
CA ASP A 98 -30.05 23.97 11.30
C ASP A 98 -29.73 24.63 12.65
N ILE A 99 -30.55 24.34 13.66
CA ILE A 99 -30.35 24.85 15.03
C ILE A 99 -29.08 24.24 15.64
N ALA A 100 -28.90 22.92 15.50
CA ALA A 100 -27.71 22.24 15.99
C ALA A 100 -26.43 22.81 15.37
N GLU A 101 -26.40 23.03 14.06
CA GLU A 101 -25.24 23.58 13.36
C GLU A 101 -24.97 25.04 13.76
N HIS A 102 -26.02 25.85 13.97
CA HIS A 102 -25.86 27.21 14.47
C HIS A 102 -25.18 27.24 15.85
N LEU A 103 -25.66 26.43 16.81
CA LEU A 103 -25.12 26.36 18.17
C LEU A 103 -23.63 26.00 18.19
N ILE A 104 -23.21 25.05 17.36
CA ILE A 104 -21.81 24.63 17.29
C ILE A 104 -20.93 25.69 16.60
N LYS A 105 -21.46 26.39 15.59
CA LYS A 105 -20.72 27.48 14.93
C LYS A 105 -20.37 28.62 15.89
N LEU A 106 -21.18 28.87 16.92
CA LEU A 106 -20.86 29.83 17.99
C LEU A 106 -19.58 29.47 18.75
N LEU A 107 -19.16 28.20 18.70
CA LEU A 107 -17.96 27.69 19.37
C LEU A 107 -16.73 27.59 18.47
N SER A 108 -16.85 27.89 17.18
CA SER A 108 -15.79 27.67 16.18
C SER A 108 -14.46 28.36 16.51
N ASP A 109 -14.52 29.54 17.15
CA ASP A 109 -13.35 30.31 17.57
C ASP A 109 -12.76 29.87 18.93
N ASN A 110 -13.30 28.82 19.57
CA ASN A 110 -12.82 28.41 20.89
C ASN A 110 -11.35 27.92 20.78
N PRO A 111 -10.40 28.56 21.48
CA PRO A 111 -8.98 28.24 21.33
C PRO A 111 -8.59 26.96 22.05
N ARG A 112 -9.44 26.42 22.92
CA ARG A 112 -9.05 25.31 23.80
C ARG A 112 -9.06 23.96 23.07
N PRO A 113 -7.99 23.15 23.15
CA PRO A 113 -7.92 21.86 22.47
C PRO A 113 -8.99 20.85 22.89
N ASP A 114 -9.38 20.83 24.17
CA ASP A 114 -10.46 20.01 24.71
C ASP A 114 -11.82 20.37 24.10
N ALA A 115 -12.13 21.66 24.00
CA ALA A 115 -13.33 22.17 23.34
C ALA A 115 -13.36 21.77 21.86
N ARG A 116 -12.25 21.95 21.14
CA ARG A 116 -12.13 21.55 19.73
C ARG A 116 -12.32 20.06 19.56
N LYS A 117 -11.69 19.24 20.40
CA LYS A 117 -11.91 17.78 20.39
C LYS A 117 -13.39 17.46 20.60
N LYS A 118 -14.07 18.11 21.55
CA LYS A 118 -15.50 17.89 21.81
C LYS A 118 -16.41 18.30 20.66
N ILE A 119 -16.09 19.38 19.95
CA ILE A 119 -16.80 19.76 18.72
C ILE A 119 -16.57 18.70 17.63
N GLY A 120 -15.35 18.17 17.52
CA GLY A 120 -15.04 17.05 16.64
C GLY A 120 -15.84 15.79 16.98
N ASP A 121 -15.91 15.43 18.26
CA ASP A 121 -16.70 14.29 18.76
C ASP A 121 -18.18 14.46 18.37
N PHE A 122 -18.76 15.66 18.57
CA PHE A 122 -20.13 15.97 18.16
C PHE A 122 -20.38 15.75 16.66
N TYR A 123 -19.53 16.30 15.79
CA TYR A 123 -19.69 16.11 14.34
C TYR A 123 -19.49 14.66 13.91
N TYR A 124 -18.61 13.93 14.59
CA TYR A 124 -18.39 12.51 14.36
C TYR A 124 -19.65 11.69 14.68
N ASP A 125 -20.25 11.91 15.86
CA ASP A 125 -21.45 11.19 16.29
C ASP A 125 -22.66 11.54 15.42
N TRP A 126 -22.77 12.79 14.99
CA TRP A 126 -23.79 13.20 14.02
C TRP A 126 -23.58 12.55 12.65
N ALA A 127 -22.33 12.45 12.18
CA ALA A 127 -22.04 11.72 10.94
C ALA A 127 -22.40 10.22 11.07
N GLU A 128 -22.10 9.60 12.21
CA GLU A 128 -22.45 8.21 12.50
C GLU A 128 -23.95 7.96 12.48
N SER A 129 -24.78 8.91 12.95
CA SER A 129 -26.24 8.77 12.88
C SER A 129 -26.79 8.85 11.46
N LEU A 130 -26.09 9.55 10.56
CA LEU A 130 -26.51 9.76 9.17
C LEU A 130 -26.00 8.69 8.20
N LYS A 131 -24.93 7.96 8.55
CA LYS A 131 -24.15 7.11 7.63
C LYS A 131 -24.96 6.01 6.90
N ASN A 132 -26.08 5.56 7.48
CA ASN A 132 -26.93 4.54 6.86
C ASN A 132 -28.09 5.12 6.04
N GLY A 133 -28.35 6.43 6.15
CA GLY A 133 -29.35 7.17 5.39
C GLY A 133 -28.68 8.09 4.38
N ASP A 134 -28.46 9.34 4.78
CA ASP A 134 -27.79 10.34 3.95
C ASP A 134 -26.26 10.22 4.06
N ARG A 135 -25.68 9.31 3.27
CA ARG A 135 -24.23 9.05 3.24
C ARG A 135 -23.41 10.29 2.84
N LEU A 136 -23.94 11.16 1.97
CA LEU A 136 -23.22 12.35 1.52
C LEU A 136 -23.16 13.39 2.65
N GLU A 137 -24.27 13.60 3.35
CA GLU A 137 -24.28 14.49 4.51
C GLU A 137 -23.42 13.91 5.65
N ALA A 138 -23.44 12.59 5.86
CA ALA A 138 -22.52 11.94 6.80
C ALA A 138 -21.04 12.22 6.46
N ILE A 139 -20.65 12.12 5.19
CA ILE A 139 -19.29 12.48 4.74
C ILE A 139 -18.99 13.95 5.06
N ARG A 140 -19.94 14.87 4.81
CA ARG A 140 -19.77 16.29 5.14
C ARG A 140 -19.51 16.50 6.62
N LYS A 141 -20.27 15.83 7.50
CA LYS A 141 -20.09 15.91 8.96
C LYS A 141 -18.79 15.27 9.42
N PHE A 142 -18.37 14.13 8.86
CA PHE A 142 -17.04 13.59 9.16
C PHE A 142 -15.91 14.53 8.73
N LYS A 143 -16.03 15.23 7.60
CA LYS A 143 -15.04 16.23 7.17
C LYS A 143 -14.93 17.39 8.16
N GLU A 144 -16.05 17.88 8.68
CA GLU A 144 -16.04 18.86 9.79
C GLU A 144 -15.35 18.27 11.03
N ALA A 145 -15.67 17.03 11.42
CA ALA A 145 -15.02 16.38 12.55
C ALA A 145 -13.49 16.30 12.39
N VAL A 146 -13.00 15.95 11.19
CA VAL A 146 -11.56 15.91 10.87
C VAL A 146 -10.90 17.26 11.12
N LYS A 147 -11.50 18.36 10.64
CA LYS A 147 -10.97 19.72 10.83
C LYS A 147 -10.73 20.03 12.30
N TYR A 148 -11.68 19.69 13.18
CA TYR A 148 -11.53 19.92 14.62
C TYR A 148 -10.55 18.95 15.30
N PHE A 149 -10.54 17.68 14.88
CA PHE A 149 -9.62 16.68 15.42
C PHE A 149 -8.16 16.94 15.07
N GLU A 150 -7.85 17.41 13.86
CA GLU A 150 -6.49 17.77 13.45
C GLU A 150 -5.96 18.93 14.29
N VAL A 151 -6.76 19.98 14.45
CA VAL A 151 -6.39 21.13 15.27
C VAL A 151 -6.22 20.75 16.76
N ALA A 152 -6.97 19.74 17.22
CA ALA A 152 -6.84 19.18 18.57
C ALA A 152 -5.74 18.11 18.70
N ASN A 153 -4.99 17.79 17.63
CA ASN A 153 -4.02 16.68 17.58
C ASN A 153 -4.61 15.32 18.04
N SER A 154 -5.87 15.06 17.71
CA SER A 154 -6.60 13.85 18.10
C SER A 154 -6.44 12.74 17.06
N ARG A 155 -6.14 11.51 17.52
CA ARG A 155 -6.12 10.30 16.67
C ARG A 155 -7.46 10.00 16.01
N MET A 156 -8.56 10.53 16.53
CA MET A 156 -9.89 10.42 15.94
C MET A 156 -9.96 11.00 14.52
N SER A 157 -9.07 11.92 14.14
CA SER A 157 -8.95 12.39 12.76
C SER A 157 -8.79 11.22 11.78
N GLN A 158 -7.90 10.26 12.06
CA GLN A 158 -7.68 9.12 11.17
C GLN A 158 -8.90 8.19 11.12
N ASN A 159 -9.59 8.01 12.25
CA ASN A 159 -10.84 7.24 12.29
C ASN A 159 -11.91 7.88 11.40
N ALA A 160 -12.10 9.20 11.48
CA ALA A 160 -13.05 9.93 10.67
C ALA A 160 -12.69 9.88 9.17
N ILE A 161 -11.40 10.04 8.81
CA ILE A 161 -10.92 9.87 7.43
C ILE A 161 -11.23 8.46 6.91
N ASN A 162 -11.00 7.43 7.73
CA ASN A 162 -11.30 6.04 7.34
C ASN A 162 -12.80 5.82 7.13
N GLN A 163 -13.68 6.44 7.93
CA GLN A 163 -15.13 6.40 7.70
C GLN A 163 -15.50 7.09 6.38
N ILE A 164 -14.91 8.24 6.06
CA ILE A 164 -15.15 8.94 4.78
C ILE A 164 -14.79 8.06 3.59
N VAL A 165 -13.58 7.46 3.60
CA VAL A 165 -13.11 6.56 2.54
C VAL A 165 -14.04 5.35 2.39
N ARG A 166 -14.49 4.77 3.51
CA ARG A 166 -15.45 3.67 3.51
C ARG A 166 -16.78 4.09 2.88
N LEU A 167 -17.33 5.23 3.27
CA LEU A 167 -18.62 5.71 2.75
C LEU A 167 -18.57 6.03 1.26
N TYR A 168 -17.50 6.63 0.75
CA TYR A 168 -17.31 6.76 -0.70
C TYR A 168 -17.26 5.40 -1.40
N GLY A 169 -16.60 4.42 -0.76
CA GLY A 169 -16.61 3.04 -1.23
C GLY A 169 -18.00 2.41 -1.26
N ASP A 170 -18.83 2.66 -0.25
CA ASP A 170 -20.19 2.12 -0.16
C ASP A 170 -21.14 2.80 -1.17
N ILE A 171 -20.99 4.12 -1.38
CA ILE A 171 -21.71 4.85 -2.44
C ILE A 171 -21.31 4.31 -3.83
N SER A 172 -20.02 4.08 -4.05
CA SER A 172 -19.54 3.47 -5.29
C SER A 172 -20.17 2.09 -5.54
N ASP A 173 -20.33 1.25 -4.51
CA ASP A 173 -20.96 -0.06 -4.67
C ASP A 173 -22.43 0.08 -5.07
N THR A 174 -23.18 0.97 -4.42
CA THR A 174 -24.59 1.25 -4.78
C THR A 174 -24.71 1.79 -6.21
N LEU A 175 -23.80 2.66 -6.67
CA LEU A 175 -23.79 3.14 -8.05
C LEU A 175 -23.52 2.01 -9.04
N LEU A 176 -22.64 1.05 -8.71
CA LEU A 176 -22.40 -0.13 -9.56
C LEU A 176 -23.62 -1.05 -9.62
N GLU A 177 -24.34 -1.24 -8.53
CA GLU A 177 -25.61 -2.00 -8.49
C GLU A 177 -26.65 -1.37 -9.41
N ASN A 178 -26.70 -0.04 -9.48
CA ASN A 178 -27.56 0.72 -10.40
C ASN A 178 -26.99 0.83 -11.83
N ASN A 179 -25.87 0.16 -12.13
CA ASN A 179 -25.18 0.20 -13.43
C ASN A 179 -24.65 1.61 -13.82
N GLU A 180 -24.46 2.49 -12.84
CA GLU A 180 -23.90 3.85 -12.99
C GLU A 180 -22.37 3.83 -12.90
N ILE A 181 -21.73 3.09 -13.82
CA ILE A 181 -20.30 2.77 -13.75
C ILE A 181 -19.40 4.01 -13.72
N ASN A 182 -19.69 5.03 -14.53
CA ASN A 182 -18.88 6.25 -14.58
C ASN A 182 -18.99 7.07 -13.30
N ASN A 183 -20.19 7.15 -12.70
CA ASN A 183 -20.42 7.84 -11.44
C ASN A 183 -19.69 7.11 -10.30
N ALA A 184 -19.66 5.78 -10.32
CA ALA A 184 -18.89 4.97 -9.36
C ALA A 184 -17.37 5.24 -9.47
N VAL A 185 -16.85 5.41 -10.69
CA VAL A 185 -15.44 5.81 -10.90
C VAL A 185 -15.19 7.22 -10.37
N GLU A 186 -16.09 8.17 -10.65
CA GLU A 186 -15.96 9.56 -10.21
C GLU A 186 -15.97 9.69 -8.69
N ILE A 187 -16.89 9.01 -8.00
CA ILE A 187 -16.96 9.08 -6.54
C ILE A 187 -15.70 8.52 -5.86
N LEU A 188 -15.10 7.46 -6.41
CA LEU A 188 -13.84 6.91 -5.91
C LEU A 188 -12.65 7.83 -6.20
N LYS A 189 -12.65 8.57 -7.32
CA LYS A 189 -11.64 9.59 -7.59
C LYS A 189 -11.74 10.75 -6.61
N ILE A 190 -12.94 11.24 -6.33
CA ILE A 190 -13.17 12.25 -5.28
C ILE A 190 -12.66 11.76 -3.92
N SER A 191 -12.87 10.47 -3.62
CA SER A 191 -12.31 9.84 -2.41
C SER A 191 -10.78 9.89 -2.38
N LEU A 192 -10.11 9.61 -3.50
CA LEU A 192 -8.65 9.63 -3.62
C LEU A 192 -8.08 11.05 -3.56
N GLU A 193 -8.79 12.04 -4.12
CA GLU A 193 -8.44 13.46 -3.98
C GLU A 193 -8.49 13.91 -2.52
N TYR A 194 -9.46 13.41 -1.75
CA TYR A 194 -9.53 13.68 -0.31
C TYR A 194 -8.46 12.93 0.48
N LYS A 195 -8.27 11.64 0.20
CA LYS A 195 -7.27 10.80 0.86
C LYS A 195 -6.80 9.68 -0.06
N ASP A 196 -5.51 9.69 -0.36
CA ASP A 196 -4.83 8.55 -0.99
C ASP A 196 -4.96 7.31 -0.08
N SER A 197 -5.69 6.30 -0.57
CA SER A 197 -6.10 5.15 0.23
C SER A 197 -6.13 3.86 -0.58
N ALA A 198 -5.63 2.79 0.04
CA ALA A 198 -5.59 1.47 -0.57
C ALA A 198 -6.98 0.95 -0.96
N LEU A 199 -8.01 1.26 -0.17
CA LEU A 199 -9.39 0.82 -0.41
C LEU A 199 -9.99 1.44 -1.67
N SER A 200 -9.85 2.75 -1.85
CA SER A 200 -10.37 3.44 -3.04
C SER A 200 -9.65 2.98 -4.30
N HIS A 201 -8.32 2.86 -4.27
CA HIS A 201 -7.54 2.28 -5.37
C HIS A 201 -7.98 0.85 -5.69
N TYR A 202 -8.16 -0.01 -4.67
CA TYR A 202 -8.58 -1.40 -4.88
C TYR A 202 -9.97 -1.49 -5.52
N LYS A 203 -10.94 -0.71 -5.03
CA LYS A 203 -12.29 -0.65 -5.62
C LYS A 203 -12.26 -0.13 -7.06
N LEU A 204 -11.48 0.92 -7.32
CA LEU A 204 -11.32 1.47 -8.66
C LEU A 204 -10.68 0.45 -9.62
N ALA A 205 -9.70 -0.32 -9.14
CA ALA A 205 -9.08 -1.41 -9.88
C ALA A 205 -10.09 -2.50 -10.27
N LYS A 206 -11.01 -2.88 -9.35
CA LYS A 206 -12.09 -3.83 -9.65
C LYS A 206 -13.03 -3.32 -10.74
N ILE A 207 -13.37 -2.04 -10.72
CA ILE A 207 -14.23 -1.45 -11.74
C ILE A 207 -13.49 -1.43 -13.09
N TYR A 208 -12.23 -1.02 -13.11
CA TYR A 208 -11.42 -0.97 -14.33
C TYR A 208 -11.15 -2.36 -14.92
N GLU A 209 -10.96 -3.39 -14.09
CA GLU A 209 -10.81 -4.78 -14.52
C GLU A 209 -12.03 -5.26 -15.32
N LYS A 210 -13.25 -4.89 -14.89
CA LYS A 210 -14.50 -5.39 -15.46
C LYS A 210 -15.03 -4.56 -16.62
N HIS A 211 -14.84 -3.24 -16.58
CA HIS A 211 -15.54 -2.31 -17.47
C HIS A 211 -14.62 -1.44 -18.35
N PHE A 212 -13.30 -1.50 -18.12
CA PHE A 212 -12.34 -0.64 -18.83
C PHE A 212 -11.10 -1.44 -19.25
N THR A 213 -9.96 -0.76 -19.42
CA THR A 213 -8.72 -1.34 -19.92
C THR A 213 -7.94 -2.03 -18.79
N MET A 214 -7.32 -3.17 -19.11
CA MET A 214 -6.42 -3.91 -18.22
C MET A 214 -5.32 -3.02 -17.60
N ASP A 215 -4.76 -2.07 -18.36
CA ASP A 215 -3.67 -1.21 -17.88
C ASP A 215 -4.09 -0.27 -16.75
N LYS A 216 -5.30 0.31 -16.85
CA LYS A 216 -5.88 1.10 -15.76
C LYS A 216 -6.08 0.23 -14.51
N ALA A 217 -6.63 -0.96 -14.67
CA ALA A 217 -6.82 -1.89 -13.56
C ALA A 217 -5.48 -2.25 -12.87
N LEU A 218 -4.45 -2.59 -13.64
CA LEU A 218 -3.11 -2.89 -13.14
C LEU A 218 -2.48 -1.72 -12.39
N THR A 219 -2.69 -0.49 -12.89
CA THR A 219 -2.17 0.74 -12.26
C THR A 219 -2.79 0.95 -10.88
N GLU A 220 -4.13 0.86 -10.79
CA GLU A 220 -4.85 1.04 -9.53
C GLU A 220 -4.57 -0.09 -8.52
N TYR A 221 -4.47 -1.34 -8.99
CA TYR A 221 -4.06 -2.45 -8.13
C TYR A 221 -2.64 -2.28 -7.58
N GLU A 222 -1.70 -1.78 -8.39
CA GLU A 222 -0.34 -1.50 -7.95
C GLU A 222 -0.32 -0.44 -6.84
N ALA A 223 -1.09 0.65 -7.01
CA ALA A 223 -1.23 1.69 -6.01
C ALA A 223 -1.83 1.13 -4.70
N ALA A 224 -2.91 0.36 -4.80
CA ALA A 224 -3.53 -0.29 -3.64
C ALA A 224 -2.56 -1.22 -2.90
N TYR A 225 -1.84 -2.08 -3.63
CA TYR A 225 -0.89 -3.03 -3.04
C TYR A 225 0.29 -2.33 -2.36
N LYS A 226 0.81 -1.24 -2.94
CA LYS A 226 1.88 -0.45 -2.32
C LYS A 226 1.46 0.17 -0.98
N LEU A 227 0.23 0.66 -0.90
CA LEU A 227 -0.30 1.29 0.31
C LEU A 227 -0.66 0.27 1.39
N ASN A 228 -1.27 -0.86 1.02
CA ASN A 228 -1.60 -1.93 1.96
C ASN A 228 -1.59 -3.31 1.29
N PRO A 229 -0.46 -4.05 1.35
CA PRO A 229 -0.36 -5.41 0.80
C PRO A 229 -1.33 -6.43 1.40
N HIS A 230 -1.90 -6.15 2.58
CA HIS A 230 -2.77 -7.05 3.32
C HIS A 230 -4.27 -6.71 3.20
N LEU A 231 -4.63 -5.70 2.38
CA LEU A 231 -6.04 -5.32 2.19
C LEU A 231 -6.88 -6.45 1.57
N GLY A 232 -6.27 -7.27 0.71
CA GLY A 232 -6.94 -8.40 0.04
C GLY A 232 -5.93 -9.41 -0.48
N SER A 233 -6.42 -10.44 -1.19
CA SER A 233 -5.53 -11.49 -1.74
C SER A 233 -4.75 -11.04 -2.97
N TYR A 234 -5.17 -9.96 -3.64
CA TYR A 234 -4.59 -9.47 -4.90
C TYR A 234 -4.49 -10.56 -5.99
N ASN A 235 -5.33 -11.60 -5.94
CA ASN A 235 -5.36 -12.66 -6.94
C ASN A 235 -5.72 -12.14 -8.34
N SER A 236 -6.72 -11.26 -8.45
CA SER A 236 -7.06 -10.58 -9.72
C SER A 236 -5.87 -9.76 -10.25
N TYR A 237 -5.15 -9.05 -9.37
CA TYR A 237 -3.97 -8.28 -9.78
C TYR A 237 -2.88 -9.20 -10.35
N LYS A 238 -2.57 -10.30 -9.66
CA LYS A 238 -1.65 -11.35 -10.14
C LYS A 238 -2.09 -11.90 -11.50
N GLN A 239 -3.35 -12.28 -11.64
CA GLN A 239 -3.89 -12.86 -12.88
C GLN A 239 -3.79 -11.87 -14.05
N LEU A 240 -4.11 -10.59 -13.83
CA LEU A 240 -3.97 -9.55 -14.85
C LEU A 240 -2.51 -9.34 -15.25
N MET A 241 -1.56 -9.40 -14.30
CA MET A 241 -0.13 -9.32 -14.63
C MET A 241 0.32 -10.52 -15.47
N MET A 242 -0.11 -11.73 -15.12
CA MET A 242 0.20 -12.92 -15.92
C MET A 242 -0.41 -12.87 -17.31
N LYS A 243 -1.66 -12.38 -17.43
CA LYS A 243 -2.31 -12.15 -18.73
C LYS A 243 -1.56 -11.12 -19.56
N LYS A 244 -1.13 -10.00 -18.94
CA LYS A 244 -0.31 -9.00 -19.64
C LYS A 244 1.04 -9.56 -20.08
N ALA A 245 1.68 -10.39 -19.25
CA ALA A 245 2.90 -11.07 -19.62
C ALA A 245 2.71 -11.99 -20.84
N GLN A 246 1.61 -12.74 -20.87
CA GLN A 246 1.28 -13.61 -22.00
C GLN A 246 1.11 -12.79 -23.30
N ILE A 247 0.32 -11.72 -23.26
CA ILE A 247 0.10 -10.85 -24.42
C ILE A 247 1.43 -10.29 -24.94
N LEU A 248 2.30 -9.81 -24.05
CA LEU A 248 3.61 -9.28 -24.45
C LEU A 248 4.49 -10.35 -25.10
N ALA A 249 4.51 -11.57 -24.54
CA ALA A 249 5.26 -12.69 -25.10
C ALA A 249 4.74 -13.08 -26.51
N GLU A 250 3.43 -13.12 -26.71
CA GLU A 250 2.80 -13.40 -28.02
C GLU A 250 3.16 -12.34 -29.07
N HIS A 251 3.41 -11.09 -28.64
CA HIS A 251 3.87 -10.00 -29.51
C HIS A 251 5.40 -9.90 -29.61
N GLY A 252 6.15 -10.86 -29.06
CA GLY A 252 7.61 -10.91 -29.13
C GLY A 252 8.34 -10.06 -28.08
N ASP A 253 7.64 -9.32 -27.21
CA ASP A 253 8.23 -8.56 -26.10
C ASP A 253 8.48 -9.48 -24.89
N LYS A 254 9.53 -10.31 -25.00
CA LYS A 254 9.94 -11.24 -23.94
C LYS A 254 10.38 -10.52 -22.66
N VAL A 255 11.02 -9.35 -22.77
CA VAL A 255 11.50 -8.56 -21.63
C VAL A 255 10.32 -8.01 -20.83
N GLY A 256 9.34 -7.40 -21.51
CA GLY A 256 8.11 -6.94 -20.89
C GLY A 256 7.33 -8.10 -20.26
N ALA A 257 7.27 -9.26 -20.92
CA ALA A 257 6.64 -10.45 -20.37
C ALA A 257 7.28 -10.88 -19.04
N ASP A 258 8.60 -11.00 -18.99
CA ASP A 258 9.31 -11.40 -17.78
C ASP A 258 9.22 -10.35 -16.67
N PHE A 259 9.17 -9.07 -17.01
CA PHE A 259 8.90 -7.99 -16.06
C PHE A 259 7.57 -8.21 -15.31
N TYR A 260 6.48 -8.49 -16.03
CA TYR A 260 5.17 -8.72 -15.39
C TYR A 260 5.10 -10.04 -14.63
N ARG A 261 5.75 -11.12 -15.11
CA ARG A 261 5.88 -12.37 -14.34
C ARG A 261 6.64 -12.14 -13.03
N MET A 262 7.70 -11.33 -13.07
CA MET A 262 8.49 -11.01 -11.88
C MET A 262 7.71 -10.16 -10.87
N LYS A 263 6.88 -9.21 -11.34
CA LYS A 263 5.93 -8.50 -10.48
C LYS A 263 4.91 -9.46 -9.85
N ALA A 264 4.33 -10.39 -10.63
CA ALA A 264 3.41 -11.40 -10.12
C ALA A 264 4.07 -12.30 -9.07
N LYS A 265 5.35 -12.68 -9.26
CA LYS A 265 6.13 -13.48 -8.30
C LYS A 265 6.36 -12.80 -6.95
N LYS A 266 6.38 -11.46 -6.90
CA LYS A 266 6.47 -10.72 -5.62
C LYS A 266 5.21 -10.88 -4.78
N ILE A 267 4.06 -11.06 -5.42
CA ILE A 267 2.78 -11.27 -4.74
C ILE A 267 2.63 -12.75 -4.36
N ASP A 268 3.05 -13.64 -5.25
CA ASP A 268 2.94 -15.09 -5.06
C ASP A 268 4.22 -15.77 -5.51
N SER A 269 5.00 -16.27 -4.55
CA SER A 269 6.29 -16.91 -4.80
C SER A 269 6.20 -18.18 -5.66
N ALA A 270 5.00 -18.78 -5.78
CA ALA A 270 4.77 -19.96 -6.63
C ALA A 270 4.70 -19.62 -8.12
N VAL A 271 4.59 -18.33 -8.49
CA VAL A 271 4.63 -17.92 -9.90
C VAL A 271 6.01 -18.24 -10.48
N GLU A 272 6.00 -19.12 -11.47
CA GLU A 272 7.20 -19.44 -12.23
C GLU A 272 7.58 -18.26 -13.12
N VAL A 273 8.80 -17.77 -12.93
CA VAL A 273 9.45 -16.81 -13.83
C VAL A 273 10.56 -17.60 -14.52
N PRO A 274 10.60 -17.65 -15.86
CA PRO A 274 11.71 -18.21 -16.62
C PRO A 274 13.00 -17.42 -16.34
N THR A 275 13.61 -17.68 -15.19
CA THR A 275 14.82 -16.99 -14.75
C THR A 275 16.02 -17.80 -15.20
N PHE A 276 16.91 -17.16 -15.96
CA PHE A 276 18.26 -17.65 -16.20
C PHE A 276 18.94 -17.88 -14.86
N THR A 277 19.30 -19.12 -14.58
CA THR A 277 20.25 -19.41 -13.52
C THR A 277 21.36 -20.22 -14.15
N SER A 278 22.57 -19.70 -14.16
CA SER A 278 23.79 -20.49 -14.41
C SER A 278 23.84 -21.74 -13.51
N LYS A 279 23.09 -21.76 -12.40
CA LYS A 279 22.81 -22.92 -11.54
C LYS A 279 21.99 -24.05 -12.20
N LYS A 280 21.39 -23.84 -13.37
CA LYS A 280 20.60 -24.86 -14.10
C LYS A 280 21.42 -25.57 -15.17
N LEU A 281 22.65 -25.12 -15.45
CA LEU A 281 23.52 -25.72 -16.44
C LEU A 281 24.83 -26.18 -15.79
N LEU A 282 25.26 -27.40 -16.11
CA LEU A 282 26.58 -27.90 -15.79
C LEU A 282 27.46 -27.82 -17.04
N PHE A 283 28.68 -27.30 -16.88
CA PHE A 283 29.70 -27.27 -17.94
C PHE A 283 30.62 -28.47 -17.83
N SER A 284 30.79 -29.20 -18.93
CA SER A 284 31.77 -30.28 -19.04
C SER A 284 32.76 -29.96 -20.16
N LEU A 285 34.01 -29.68 -19.81
CA LEU A 285 35.09 -29.56 -20.79
C LEU A 285 35.43 -30.95 -21.32
N ILE A 286 35.41 -31.14 -22.63
CA ILE A 286 35.84 -32.40 -23.27
C ILE A 286 37.30 -32.30 -23.68
N ALA A 287 37.67 -31.23 -24.40
CA ALA A 287 39.05 -30.99 -24.83
C ALA A 287 39.28 -29.53 -25.23
N THR A 288 40.54 -29.11 -25.17
CA THR A 288 41.06 -27.98 -25.96
C THR A 288 41.87 -28.52 -27.13
N ARG A 289 41.78 -27.88 -28.29
CA ARG A 289 42.52 -28.27 -29.50
C ARG A 289 43.23 -27.07 -30.09
N VAL A 290 44.34 -27.32 -30.74
CA VAL A 290 45.06 -26.31 -31.54
C VAL A 290 45.39 -26.96 -32.87
N ASN A 291 44.82 -26.43 -33.94
CA ASN A 291 45.15 -26.84 -35.30
C ASN A 291 46.29 -25.94 -35.79
N GLU A 292 47.44 -26.51 -36.09
CA GLU A 292 48.65 -25.78 -36.48
C GLU A 292 48.93 -26.00 -37.96
N ASP A 293 49.31 -24.93 -38.66
CA ASP A 293 49.79 -24.95 -40.04
C ASP A 293 51.14 -24.22 -40.08
N ILE A 294 52.21 -25.01 -40.09
CA ILE A 294 53.60 -24.50 -40.03
C ILE A 294 53.95 -23.74 -41.30
N ASP A 295 53.49 -24.22 -42.46
CA ASP A 295 53.80 -23.60 -43.75
C ASP A 295 53.15 -22.21 -43.88
N ARG A 296 52.00 -22.02 -43.24
CA ARG A 296 51.29 -20.73 -43.20
C ARG A 296 51.62 -19.89 -41.96
N ASP A 297 52.48 -20.39 -41.07
CA ASP A 297 52.86 -19.77 -39.80
C ASP A 297 51.66 -19.34 -38.93
N VAL A 298 50.66 -20.23 -38.82
CA VAL A 298 49.42 -19.95 -38.07
C VAL A 298 48.96 -21.13 -37.21
N LEU A 299 48.21 -20.79 -36.16
CA LEU A 299 47.43 -21.75 -35.40
C LEU A 299 45.98 -21.29 -35.19
N ILE A 300 45.09 -22.26 -35.08
CA ILE A 300 43.65 -22.06 -34.83
C ILE A 300 43.29 -22.82 -33.56
N PRO A 301 43.08 -22.13 -32.43
CA PRO A 301 42.62 -22.76 -31.22
C PRO A 301 41.14 -23.12 -31.29
N GLY A 302 40.76 -24.15 -30.55
CA GLY A 302 39.40 -24.60 -30.41
C GLY A 302 39.12 -25.22 -29.05
N ILE A 303 37.85 -25.29 -28.74
CA ILE A 303 37.30 -25.89 -27.52
C ILE A 303 36.17 -26.85 -27.89
N ILE A 304 36.11 -27.96 -27.18
CA ILE A 304 35.02 -28.93 -27.27
C ILE A 304 34.44 -29.08 -25.86
N PHE A 305 33.14 -28.85 -25.72
CA PHE A 305 32.46 -28.92 -24.43
C PHE A 305 31.03 -29.44 -24.56
N LYS A 306 30.43 -29.80 -23.41
CA LYS A 306 29.01 -30.11 -23.27
C LYS A 306 28.37 -29.22 -22.22
N LEU A 307 27.08 -28.98 -22.40
CA LEU A 307 26.22 -28.39 -21.38
C LEU A 307 25.17 -29.41 -20.98
N THR A 308 24.94 -29.56 -19.68
CA THR A 308 23.87 -30.42 -19.13
C THR A 308 22.85 -29.57 -18.41
N ASN A 309 21.58 -29.69 -18.80
CA ASN A 309 20.48 -29.09 -18.06
C ASN A 309 20.23 -29.93 -16.81
N ILE A 310 20.57 -29.38 -15.66
CA ILE A 310 20.38 -30.01 -14.34
C ILE A 310 19.07 -29.57 -13.67
N SER A 311 18.19 -28.89 -14.42
CA SER A 311 16.83 -28.57 -13.99
C SER A 311 15.83 -29.55 -14.59
N LYS A 312 14.61 -29.57 -14.05
CA LYS A 312 13.51 -30.41 -14.56
C LYS A 312 12.81 -29.84 -15.79
N ASN A 313 12.97 -28.55 -16.06
CA ASN A 313 12.26 -27.86 -17.15
C ASN A 313 13.16 -27.78 -18.38
N ALA A 314 12.56 -27.89 -19.56
CA ALA A 314 13.25 -27.64 -20.83
C ALA A 314 13.75 -26.17 -20.92
N LEU A 315 14.93 -25.99 -21.51
CA LEU A 315 15.49 -24.66 -21.81
C LEU A 315 15.41 -24.44 -23.33
N THR A 316 14.80 -23.34 -23.78
CA THR A 316 14.50 -23.10 -25.20
C THR A 316 15.16 -21.86 -25.80
N ASP A 317 16.03 -21.15 -25.08
CA ASP A 317 16.74 -19.99 -25.64
C ASP A 317 18.11 -19.86 -24.99
N VAL A 318 18.98 -20.84 -25.20
CA VAL A 318 20.32 -20.83 -24.60
C VAL A 318 21.33 -20.57 -25.71
N LYS A 319 22.17 -19.53 -25.53
CA LYS A 319 23.29 -19.24 -26.42
C LYS A 319 24.59 -19.23 -25.65
N ALA A 320 25.66 -19.69 -26.28
CA ALA A 320 27.02 -19.62 -25.77
C ALA A 320 27.84 -18.66 -26.63
N LYS A 321 28.49 -17.67 -26.01
CA LYS A 321 29.50 -16.82 -26.64
C LYS A 321 30.87 -17.29 -26.18
N VAL A 322 31.66 -17.76 -27.12
CA VAL A 322 33.03 -18.27 -26.91
C VAL A 322 33.99 -17.20 -27.41
N VAL A 323 34.78 -16.64 -26.49
CA VAL A 323 35.77 -15.59 -26.78
C VAL A 323 37.15 -16.20 -26.63
N PHE A 324 37.94 -16.16 -27.70
CA PHE A 324 39.34 -16.58 -27.70
C PHE A 324 40.24 -15.39 -27.40
N LEU A 325 41.19 -15.58 -26.48
CA LEU A 325 42.14 -14.56 -26.05
C LEU A 325 43.57 -15.04 -26.23
N ASN A 326 44.48 -14.12 -26.54
CA ASN A 326 45.92 -14.32 -26.54
C ASN A 326 46.58 -13.22 -25.70
N GLY A 327 47.31 -13.59 -24.64
CA GLY A 327 47.89 -12.62 -23.70
C GLY A 327 46.83 -11.72 -23.05
N GLY A 328 45.64 -12.27 -22.78
CA GLY A 328 44.50 -11.56 -22.21
C GLY A 328 43.72 -10.66 -23.17
N LYS A 329 44.12 -10.54 -24.45
CA LYS A 329 43.39 -9.74 -25.45
C LYS A 329 42.50 -10.62 -26.31
N PRO A 330 41.19 -10.32 -26.46
CA PRO A 330 40.30 -11.08 -27.32
C PRO A 330 40.67 -10.87 -28.79
N PHE A 331 40.73 -11.95 -29.57
CA PHE A 331 41.04 -11.88 -31.00
C PHE A 331 40.01 -12.61 -31.88
N SER A 332 39.18 -13.49 -31.30
CA SER A 332 38.05 -14.12 -32.01
C SER A 332 36.87 -14.30 -31.05
N THR A 333 35.65 -14.21 -31.58
CA THR A 333 34.41 -14.46 -30.82
C THR A 333 33.41 -15.21 -31.69
N LYS A 334 32.86 -16.30 -31.15
CA LYS A 334 31.80 -17.10 -31.78
C LYS A 334 30.58 -17.17 -30.89
N ILE A 335 29.39 -17.08 -31.49
CA ILE A 335 28.12 -17.32 -30.80
C ILE A 335 27.52 -18.61 -31.36
N VAL A 336 27.16 -19.53 -30.47
CA VAL A 336 26.53 -20.81 -30.79
C VAL A 336 25.18 -20.88 -30.09
N THR A 337 24.14 -21.22 -30.85
CA THR A 337 22.83 -21.55 -30.28
C THR A 337 22.89 -22.96 -29.69
N ILE A 338 22.63 -23.07 -28.39
CA ILE A 338 22.64 -24.32 -27.64
C ILE A 338 21.25 -24.94 -27.61
N ALA A 339 20.23 -24.11 -27.41
CA ALA A 339 18.84 -24.54 -27.40
C ALA A 339 17.94 -23.44 -27.98
N SER A 340 16.90 -23.85 -28.69
CA SER A 340 15.87 -23.00 -29.29
C SER A 340 14.47 -23.55 -28.97
N ASP A 341 13.41 -22.81 -29.29
CA ASP A 341 12.03 -23.31 -29.15
C ASP A 341 11.78 -24.56 -30.04
N GLU A 342 12.48 -24.66 -31.18
CA GLU A 342 12.45 -25.82 -32.09
C GLU A 342 13.33 -26.99 -31.62
N SER A 343 14.35 -26.71 -30.80
CA SER A 343 15.30 -27.69 -30.30
C SER A 343 15.65 -27.40 -28.84
N PRO A 344 14.73 -27.73 -27.91
CA PRO A 344 14.94 -27.51 -26.49
C PRO A 344 16.06 -28.40 -25.93
N LEU A 345 16.80 -27.87 -24.95
CA LEU A 345 17.62 -28.69 -24.06
C LEU A 345 16.75 -29.18 -22.91
N GLU A 346 16.24 -30.40 -23.06
CA GLU A 346 15.36 -31.06 -22.10
C GLU A 346 15.97 -31.21 -20.70
N GLY A 347 15.11 -31.32 -19.69
CA GLY A 347 15.53 -31.54 -18.31
C GLY A 347 16.36 -32.82 -18.14
N ASP A 348 17.38 -32.75 -17.30
CA ASP A 348 18.35 -33.85 -17.05
C ASP A 348 19.07 -34.38 -18.31
N LYS A 349 19.08 -33.62 -19.43
CA LYS A 349 19.78 -33.98 -20.67
C LYS A 349 21.04 -33.14 -20.90
N ALA A 350 21.99 -33.75 -21.60
CA ALA A 350 23.21 -33.09 -22.07
C ALA A 350 23.13 -32.81 -23.57
N THR A 351 23.78 -31.74 -24.01
CA THR A 351 24.00 -31.47 -25.43
C THR A 351 24.90 -32.53 -26.07
N SER A 352 24.87 -32.61 -27.39
CA SER A 352 25.99 -33.18 -28.15
C SER A 352 27.28 -32.35 -27.93
N ASP A 353 28.41 -32.86 -28.41
CA ASP A 353 29.69 -32.17 -28.35
C ASP A 353 29.62 -30.85 -29.13
N ILE A 354 29.76 -29.73 -28.42
CA ILE A 354 29.81 -28.40 -29.01
C ILE A 354 31.27 -28.08 -29.31
N SER A 355 31.62 -28.08 -30.59
CA SER A 355 32.97 -27.78 -31.08
C SER A 355 33.02 -26.36 -31.63
N VAL A 356 33.85 -25.52 -31.04
CA VAL A 356 34.02 -24.12 -31.47
C VAL A 356 35.50 -23.85 -31.70
N TYR A 357 35.84 -23.36 -32.89
CA TYR A 357 37.17 -22.93 -33.25
C TYR A 357 37.19 -21.43 -33.51
N SER A 358 38.34 -20.82 -33.30
CA SER A 358 38.60 -19.45 -33.74
C SER A 358 38.42 -19.35 -35.26
N ASP A 359 37.80 -18.28 -35.73
CA ASP A 359 37.81 -17.89 -37.15
C ASP A 359 39.07 -17.11 -37.53
N GLU A 360 39.62 -16.37 -36.58
CA GLU A 360 40.87 -15.64 -36.77
C GLU A 360 42.07 -16.51 -36.36
N PRO A 361 43.06 -16.74 -37.23
CA PRO A 361 44.26 -17.45 -36.87
C PRO A 361 45.18 -16.59 -35.99
N VAL A 362 45.94 -17.24 -35.10
CA VAL A 362 47.07 -16.62 -34.41
C VAL A 362 48.33 -16.86 -35.23
N LYS A 363 49.08 -15.79 -35.53
CA LYS A 363 50.35 -15.86 -36.28
C LYS A 363 51.52 -16.23 -35.38
N TYR A 364 52.64 -16.60 -35.99
CA TYR A 364 53.88 -16.99 -35.32
C TYR A 364 53.72 -18.30 -34.58
N VAL A 365 53.38 -19.37 -35.31
CA VAL A 365 52.98 -20.65 -34.72
C VAL A 365 54.05 -21.24 -33.80
N LEU A 366 55.33 -20.95 -34.03
CA LEU A 366 56.42 -21.45 -33.20
C LEU A 366 56.62 -20.66 -31.89
N ASP A 367 56.06 -19.47 -31.79
CA ASP A 367 56.15 -18.64 -30.58
C ASP A 367 55.29 -19.22 -29.43
N ASP A 368 55.62 -18.78 -28.21
CA ASP A 368 54.80 -19.04 -27.04
C ASP A 368 53.60 -18.10 -27.04
N HIS A 369 52.41 -18.67 -26.88
CA HIS A 369 51.16 -17.92 -26.80
C HIS A 369 50.40 -18.28 -25.54
N ASP A 370 49.88 -17.27 -24.86
CA ASP A 370 48.99 -17.44 -23.70
C ASP A 370 47.54 -17.50 -24.17
N LEU A 371 47.15 -18.67 -24.68
CA LEU A 371 45.84 -18.92 -25.27
C LEU A 371 44.81 -19.27 -24.19
N MET A 372 43.75 -18.47 -24.13
CA MET A 372 42.64 -18.65 -23.20
C MET A 372 41.31 -18.63 -23.96
N VAL A 373 40.30 -19.31 -23.41
CA VAL A 373 38.91 -19.26 -23.87
C VAL A 373 38.00 -18.87 -22.72
N GLN A 374 37.20 -17.84 -22.94
CA GLN A 374 36.09 -17.48 -22.07
C GLN A 374 34.77 -17.89 -22.70
N VAL A 375 33.98 -18.68 -21.97
CA VAL A 375 32.63 -19.06 -22.37
C VAL A 375 31.64 -18.26 -21.54
N PHE A 376 30.79 -17.51 -22.22
CA PHE A 376 29.67 -16.79 -21.65
C PHE A 376 28.36 -17.45 -22.07
N LEU A 377 27.35 -17.42 -21.21
CA LEU A 377 26.01 -17.89 -21.52
C LEU A 377 25.01 -16.74 -21.47
N SER A 378 23.99 -16.81 -22.32
CA SER A 378 22.82 -15.93 -22.34
C SER A 378 21.55 -16.76 -22.47
N GLN A 379 20.47 -16.30 -21.84
CA GLN A 379 19.12 -16.83 -22.03
C GLN A 379 18.12 -15.68 -21.99
N SER A 380 17.17 -15.66 -22.92
CA SER A 380 16.17 -14.60 -23.12
C SER A 380 16.78 -13.22 -23.44
N ASP A 381 17.14 -13.06 -24.72
CA ASP A 381 17.83 -11.89 -25.31
C ASP A 381 19.36 -11.86 -25.11
N SER A 382 20.07 -11.37 -26.12
CA SER A 382 21.53 -11.50 -26.30
C SER A 382 22.36 -10.39 -25.66
N SER A 383 21.72 -9.50 -24.89
CA SER A 383 22.33 -8.31 -24.30
C SER A 383 23.01 -8.56 -22.94
N GLU A 384 22.63 -9.61 -22.21
CA GLU A 384 23.23 -9.98 -20.91
C GLU A 384 24.06 -11.27 -20.98
N TRP A 385 25.35 -11.14 -21.30
CA TRP A 385 26.29 -12.26 -21.26
C TRP A 385 26.90 -12.44 -19.87
N LYS A 386 26.69 -13.60 -19.23
CA LYS A 386 27.36 -13.92 -17.94
C LYS A 386 28.53 -14.86 -18.18
N LEU A 387 29.71 -14.48 -17.68
CA LEU A 387 30.90 -15.33 -17.74
C LEU A 387 30.63 -16.63 -16.99
N PHE A 388 30.82 -17.75 -17.68
CA PHE A 388 30.49 -19.07 -17.16
C PHE A 388 31.74 -19.90 -16.89
N LYS A 389 32.71 -19.87 -17.81
CA LYS A 389 34.01 -20.53 -17.66
C LYS A 389 35.14 -19.71 -18.28
N ASN A 390 36.32 -19.83 -17.70
CA ASN A 390 37.58 -19.32 -18.23
C ASN A 390 38.56 -20.50 -18.26
N ILE A 391 39.10 -20.83 -19.43
CA ILE A 391 39.77 -22.10 -19.71
C ILE A 391 41.08 -21.82 -20.43
N LYS A 392 42.17 -22.40 -19.95
CA LYS A 392 43.47 -22.35 -20.65
C LYS A 392 43.49 -23.36 -21.77
N ILE A 393 43.97 -22.95 -22.95
CA ILE A 393 44.19 -23.86 -24.07
C ILE A 393 45.61 -24.41 -23.96
N GLU A 394 45.71 -25.71 -23.75
CA GLU A 394 47.00 -26.39 -23.68
C GLU A 394 47.48 -26.76 -25.09
N ARG A 395 48.71 -26.32 -25.42
CA ARG A 395 49.45 -26.83 -26.58
C ARG A 395 50.27 -28.04 -26.16
N ASN A 396 49.84 -29.23 -26.56
CA ASN A 396 50.66 -30.44 -26.42
C ASN A 396 51.71 -30.48 -27.53
N ARG A 397 52.79 -29.71 -27.37
CA ARG A 397 54.02 -29.97 -28.13
C ARG A 397 54.62 -31.25 -27.54
N LYS A 398 54.32 -32.41 -28.15
CA LYS A 398 55.12 -33.61 -27.89
C LYS A 398 56.57 -33.20 -28.16
N SER A 399 57.39 -33.23 -27.12
CA SER A 399 58.83 -33.01 -27.16
C SER A 399 59.48 -34.05 -28.08
N GLY A 400 59.41 -33.80 -29.38
CA GLY A 400 60.18 -34.46 -30.41
C GLY A 400 61.17 -33.43 -30.93
N VAL A 401 62.44 -33.84 -30.99
CA VAL A 401 63.62 -33.08 -31.39
C VAL A 401 64.31 -32.36 -30.22
N THR A 402 65.06 -33.16 -29.44
CA THR A 402 66.42 -32.77 -29.06
C THR A 402 67.18 -32.40 -30.34
N ALA A 403 67.56 -31.13 -30.48
CA ALA A 403 68.63 -30.70 -31.37
C ALA A 403 69.69 -30.00 -30.50
N LYS A 404 70.94 -30.42 -30.73
CA LYS A 404 72.17 -30.05 -30.03
C LYS A 404 72.50 -28.58 -30.12
#